data_AF-A0A7C4XMG1-F1
#
_entry.id   AF-A0A7C4XMG1-F1
#
_cell.length_a   1.000
_cell.length_b   1.000
_cell.length_c   1.000
_cell.angle_alpha   90.00
_cell.angle_beta   90.00
_cell.angle_gamma   90.00
#
_symmetry.space_group_name_H-M   'P 1'
#
loop_
_entity.id
_entity.type
_entity.pdbx_description
1 polymer ?
#
loop_
_entity_poly.entity_id
_entity_poly.type
_entity_poly.pdbx_seq_one_letter_code
_entity_poly.pdbx_strand_id
1 'polypeptide(L)' 'MATWVKCTASDGRATFLNIDRAVSMSRESASGPTRVLFDGGQEVSVREEPERILDDDFEDVSEEED' A
#
# COMPACT_ATOMS: atom_id res chain seq x y z
N MET A 1 12.84 9.37 -5.46
CA MET A 1 12.97 8.95 -4.05
C MET A 1 12.14 7.68 -3.92
N ALA A 2 12.55 6.70 -3.11
CA ALA A 2 11.73 5.51 -2.93
C ALA A 2 10.54 5.84 -2.03
N THR A 3 9.31 5.60 -2.51
CA THR A 3 8.09 5.79 -1.72
C THR A 3 7.76 4.50 -0.98
N TRP A 4 7.77 4.56 0.36
CA TRP A 4 7.49 3.42 1.23
C TRP A 4 6.18 3.63 1.96
N VAL A 5 5.23 2.72 1.75
CA VAL A 5 3.89 2.80 2.33
C VAL A 5 3.71 1.70 3.36
N LYS A 6 3.14 2.05 4.51
CA LYS A 6 2.79 1.10 5.56
C LYS A 6 1.43 0.48 5.25
N CYS A 7 1.39 -0.83 5.10
CA CYS A 7 0.18 -1.60 4.84
C CYS A 7 0.02 -2.72 5.88
N THR A 8 -1.13 -3.37 5.87
CA THR A 8 -1.45 -4.53 6.69
C THR A 8 -1.48 -5.75 5.78
N ALA A 9 -0.53 -6.66 5.97
CA ALA A 9 -0.51 -7.92 5.25
C ALA A 9 -1.76 -8.76 5.54
N SER A 10 -2.07 -9.73 4.67
CA SER A 10 -3.22 -10.63 4.85
C SER A 10 -3.24 -11.33 6.22
N ASP A 11 -2.07 -11.64 6.78
CA ASP A 11 -1.91 -12.25 8.12
C ASP A 11 -2.14 -11.27 9.29
N GLY A 12 -2.37 -9.99 9.02
CA GLY A 12 -2.68 -8.95 10.02
C GLY A 12 -1.47 -8.21 10.57
N ARG A 13 -0.25 -8.51 10.09
CA ARG A 13 0.97 -7.78 10.46
C ARG A 13 1.14 -6.51 9.63
N ALA A 14 1.75 -5.50 10.23
CA ALA A 14 2.21 -4.34 9.48
C ALA A 14 3.38 -4.74 8.56
N THR A 15 3.30 -4.33 7.30
CA THR A 15 4.34 -4.51 6.29
C THR A 15 4.60 -3.17 5.60
N PHE A 16 5.84 -2.96 5.14
CA PHE A 16 6.20 -1.75 4.40
C PHE A 16 6.46 -2.13 2.95
N LEU A 17 5.71 -1.54 2.03
CA LEU A 17 5.81 -1.80 0.61
C LEU A 17 6.50 -0.62 -0.07
N ASN A 18 7.49 -0.91 -0.90
CA ASN A 18 8.10 0.10 -1.75
C ASN A 18 7.30 0.21 -3.05
N ILE A 19 6.39 1.18 -3.11
CA ILE A 19 5.47 1.31 -4.25
C ILE A 19 6.17 1.79 -5.52
N ASP A 20 7.37 2.40 -5.42
CA ASP A 20 8.22 2.73 -6.58
C ASP A 20 8.69 1.47 -7.32
N ARG A 21 8.75 0.32 -6.63
CA ARG A 21 9.06 -0.98 -7.22
C ARG A 21 7.83 -1.81 -7.54
N ALA A 22 6.62 -1.34 -7.23
CA ALA A 22 5.39 -2.04 -7.57
C ALA A 22 5.11 -1.86 -9.08
N VAL A 23 5.02 -2.97 -9.80
CA VAL A 23 4.74 -2.97 -11.25
C VAL A 23 3.26 -3.18 -11.56
N SER A 24 2.52 -3.81 -10.64
CA SER A 24 1.09 -4.01 -10.79
C SER A 24 0.43 -4.14 -9.43
N MET A 25 -0.77 -3.57 -9.30
CA MET A 25 -1.62 -3.72 -8.13
C MET A 25 -3.04 -4.06 -8.55
N SER A 26 -3.59 -5.09 -7.95
CA SER A 26 -4.92 -5.59 -8.32
C SER A 26 -5.61 -6.19 -7.10
N ARG A 27 -6.89 -5.86 -6.94
CA ARG A 27 -7.71 -6.42 -5.88
C ARG A 27 -8.43 -7.67 -6.36
N GLU A 28 -8.38 -8.74 -5.59
CA GLU A 28 -9.04 -10.00 -5.97
C GLU A 28 -10.58 -9.93 -5.91
N SER A 29 -11.12 -9.08 -5.04
CA SER A 29 -12.57 -8.92 -4.83
C SER A 29 -12.87 -7.61 -4.10
N ALA A 30 -14.11 -7.12 -4.14
CA ALA A 30 -14.51 -5.85 -3.51
C ALA A 30 -14.24 -5.77 -1.98
N SER A 31 -14.05 -6.92 -1.32
CA SER A 31 -13.61 -6.98 0.09
C SER A 31 -12.38 -7.88 0.26
N GLY A 32 -11.73 -8.27 -0.84
CA GLY A 32 -10.54 -9.11 -0.83
C GLY A 32 -9.25 -8.31 -0.64
N PRO A 33 -8.13 -9.00 -0.40
CA PRO A 33 -6.83 -8.35 -0.33
C PRO A 33 -6.41 -7.79 -1.70
N THR A 34 -5.58 -6.76 -1.64
CA THR A 34 -4.86 -6.20 -2.77
C THR A 34 -3.56 -6.94 -2.95
N ARG A 35 -3.36 -7.50 -4.14
CA ARG A 35 -2.09 -8.09 -4.55
C ARG A 35 -1.22 -7.03 -5.20
N VAL A 36 0.02 -6.95 -4.74
CA VAL A 36 1.05 -6.06 -5.23
C VAL A 36 2.17 -6.91 -5.82
N LEU A 37 2.39 -6.78 -7.12
CA LEU A 37 3.48 -7.41 -7.84
C LEU A 37 4.65 -6.42 -7.93
N PHE A 38 5.85 -6.86 -7.56
CA PHE A 38 7.07 -6.06 -7.60
C PHE A 38 7.98 -6.41 -8.77
N ASP A 39 8.78 -5.43 -9.18
CA ASP A 39 9.91 -5.62 -10.09
C ASP A 39 10.89 -6.64 -9.48
N GLY A 40 10.90 -7.86 -10.04
CA GLY A 40 11.58 -9.04 -9.49
C GLY A 40 10.68 -10.26 -9.28
N GLY A 41 9.36 -10.14 -9.51
CA GLY A 41 8.42 -11.25 -9.45
C GLY A 41 7.96 -11.61 -8.03
N GLN A 42 8.32 -10.80 -7.03
CA GLN A 42 7.77 -10.93 -5.68
C GLN A 42 6.33 -10.44 -5.68
N GLU A 43 5.43 -11.19 -5.04
CA GLU A 43 4.03 -10.81 -4.83
C GLU A 43 3.77 -10.66 -3.33
N VAL A 44 3.09 -9.58 -2.94
CA VAL A 44 2.63 -9.36 -1.56
C VAL A 44 1.14 -9.06 -1.55
N SER A 45 0.42 -9.63 -0.59
CA SER A 45 -1.01 -9.38 -0.39
C SER A 45 -1.23 -8.52 0.85
N VAL A 46 -1.94 -7.41 0.67
CA VAL A 46 -2.30 -6.46 1.74
C VAL A 46 -3.81 -6.25 1.80
N ARG A 47 -4.31 -5.76 2.93
CA ARG A 47 -5.76 -5.58 3.16
C ARG A 47 -6.27 -4.25 2.62
N GLU A 48 -5.38 -3.28 2.52
CA GLU A 48 -5.66 -1.93 2.02
C GLU A 48 -6.05 -1.95 0.54
N GLU A 49 -6.86 -0.98 0.14
CA GLU A 49 -7.30 -0.82 -1.25
C GLU A 49 -6.16 -0.24 -2.10
N PRO A 50 -6.06 -0.59 -3.40
CA PRO A 50 -4.97 -0.10 -4.25
C PRO A 50 -4.90 1.42 -4.28
N GLU A 51 -6.05 2.07 -4.30
CA GLU A 51 -6.18 3.54 -4.28
C GLU A 51 -5.60 4.11 -2.98
N ARG A 52 -5.91 3.54 -1.81
CA ARG A 52 -5.34 4.00 -0.53
C ARG A 52 -3.84 3.75 -0.36
N ILE A 53 -3.27 2.83 -1.12
CA ILE A 53 -1.82 2.55 -1.12
C ILE A 53 -1.07 3.60 -1.96
N LEU A 54 -1.72 4.11 -3.02
CA LEU A 54 -1.17 5.13 -3.90
C LEU A 54 -1.46 6.56 -3.43
N ASP A 55 -2.53 6.72 -2.65
CA ASP A 55 -2.91 7.95 -1.98
C ASP A 55 -1.98 8.16 -0.78
N ASP A 56 -0.79 8.70 -1.07
CA ASP A 56 0.24 9.15 -0.11
C ASP A 56 -0.23 10.37 0.71
N ASP A 57 -1.55 10.66 0.73
CA ASP A 57 -2.17 11.80 1.41
C ASP A 57 -2.50 11.48 2.88
N PHE A 58 -1.62 10.74 3.54
CA PHE A 58 -1.62 10.61 5.00
C PHE A 58 -0.66 11.61 5.65
N GLU A 59 -0.48 12.77 5.03
CA GLU A 59 0.02 14.00 5.68
C GLU A 59 -0.68 15.23 5.10
N ASP A 60 -1.91 15.49 5.56
CA ASP A 60 -2.22 16.85 6.02
C ASP A 60 -2.74 16.71 7.46
N VAL A 61 -1.81 16.43 8.38
CA VAL A 61 -2.02 16.91 9.74
C VAL A 61 -1.83 18.41 9.61
N SER A 62 -2.89 19.12 9.20
CA SER A 62 -2.93 20.56 9.40
C SER A 62 -2.71 20.76 10.90
N GLU A 63 -1.50 21.20 11.27
CA GLU A 63 -1.27 21.85 12.54
C GLU A 63 -2.32 22.98 12.61
N GLU A 64 -3.41 22.73 13.34
CA GLU A 64 -4.27 23.78 13.88
C GLU A 64 -3.39 24.55 14.89
N GLU A 65 -2.52 25.42 14.38
CA GLU A 65 -1.93 26.51 15.14
C GLU A 65 -2.90 27.70 15.15
N ASP A 66 -3.30 28.05 16.37
CA ASP A 66 -4.05 29.22 16.88
C ASP A 66 -5.59 29.13 17.00
#